data_AF-A0A6N7CNS3-F1
#
_entry.id   AF-A0A6N7CNS3-F1
#
_cell.length_a   1.000
_cell.length_b   1.000
_cell.length_c   1.000
_cell.angle_alpha   90.00
_cell.angle_beta   90.00
_cell.angle_gamma   90.00
#
_symmetry.space_group_name_H-M   'P 1'
#
loop_
_entity.id
_entity.type
_entity.pdbx_description
1 polymer ?
#
loop_
_entity_poly.entity_id
_entity_poly.type
_entity_poly.pdbx_seq_one_letter_code
_entity_poly.pdbx_strand_id
1 'polypeptide(L)' 'MISTEINFIGNLVGSYNDLQELMTLAAQGKVTLHTTRYRLEDFQQALDDLDAGRVRGRAILVP' A
#
# COMPACT_ATOMS: atom_id res chain seq x y z
N MET A 1 36.84 17.18 -9.96
CA MET A 1 35.85 16.11 -9.77
C MET A 1 34.50 16.76 -9.73
N ILE A 2 33.64 16.46 -10.69
CA ILE A 2 32.25 16.89 -10.70
C ILE A 2 31.53 16.11 -9.59
N SER A 3 31.13 16.81 -8.53
CA SER A 3 30.33 16.27 -7.45
C SER A 3 29.02 15.74 -8.03
N THR A 4 28.75 14.44 -7.90
CA THR A 4 27.47 13.87 -8.31
C THR A 4 26.39 14.51 -7.46
N GLU A 5 25.51 15.30 -8.07
CA GLU A 5 24.41 15.97 -7.39
C GLU A 5 23.32 14.94 -7.11
N ILE A 6 23.35 14.34 -5.91
CA ILE A 6 22.35 13.36 -5.47
C ILE A 6 21.18 14.13 -4.84
N ASN A 7 20.05 14.18 -5.53
CA ASN A 7 18.82 14.77 -5.01
C ASN A 7 18.02 13.72 -4.23
N PHE A 8 17.83 13.95 -2.93
CA PHE A 8 16.97 13.11 -2.09
C PHE A 8 15.56 13.73 -2.04
N ILE A 9 14.61 13.13 -2.76
CA ILE A 9 13.21 13.57 -2.78
C ILE A 9 12.41 12.67 -1.85
N GLY A 10 12.00 13.19 -0.71
CA GLY A 10 11.06 12.51 0.20
C GLY A 10 9.63 12.81 -0.21
N ASN A 11 8.84 11.77 -0.51
CA ASN A 11 7.40 11.90 -0.69
C ASN A 11 6.67 11.24 0.48
N LEU A 12 5.83 12.01 1.19
CA LEU A 12 5.06 11.52 2.33
C LEU A 12 3.77 10.81 1.86
N VAL A 13 3.12 11.33 0.81
CA VAL A 13 1.89 10.79 0.19
C VAL A 13 1.80 11.29 -1.27
N GLY A 14 1.29 10.47 -2.20
CA GLY A 14 1.02 10.88 -3.58
C GLY A 14 -0.04 11.98 -3.71
N SER A 15 -0.05 12.67 -4.84
CA SER A 15 -1.09 13.65 -5.16
C SER A 15 -2.44 12.96 -5.45
N TYR A 16 -3.54 13.73 -5.45
CA TYR A 16 -4.85 13.22 -5.87
C TYR A 16 -4.83 12.68 -7.31
N ASN A 17 -4.09 13.36 -8.20
CA ASN A 17 -3.93 12.91 -9.58
C ASN A 17 -3.18 11.57 -9.64
N ASP A 18 -2.14 11.40 -8.83
CA ASP A 18 -1.41 10.13 -8.74
C ASP A 18 -2.33 8.99 -8.32
N LEU A 19 -3.24 9.25 -7.36
CA LEU A 19 -4.26 8.29 -6.96
C LEU A 19 -5.22 7.97 -8.12
N GLN A 20 -5.71 8.97 -8.84
CA GLN A 20 -6.64 8.76 -9.96
C GLN A 20 -5.99 7.93 -11.09
N GLU A 21 -4.74 8.24 -11.44
CA GLU A 21 -3.97 7.48 -12.42
C GLU A 21 -3.73 6.04 -11.94
N LEU A 22 -3.36 5.87 -10.67
CA LEU A 22 -3.16 4.55 -10.07
C LEU A 22 -4.45 3.71 -10.08
N MET A 23 -5.60 4.31 -9.75
CA MET A 23 -6.90 3.62 -9.80
C MET A 23 -7.25 3.21 -11.23
N THR A 24 -6.89 4.02 -12.23
CA THR A 24 -7.05 3.68 -13.65
C THR A 24 -6.19 2.48 -14.04
N LEU A 25 -4.93 2.44 -13.60
CA LEU A 25 -4.04 1.31 -13.85
C LEU A 25 -4.50 0.03 -13.14
N ALA A 26 -5.01 0.15 -11.92
CA ALA A 26 -5.58 -0.97 -11.17
C ALA A 26 -6.84 -1.52 -11.87
N ALA A 27 -7.73 -0.64 -12.36
CA ALA A 27 -8.92 -1.04 -13.13
C ALA A 27 -8.56 -1.75 -14.45
N GLN A 28 -7.45 -1.35 -15.09
CA GLN A 28 -6.91 -2.03 -16.27
C GLN A 28 -6.17 -3.34 -15.96
N GLY A 29 -6.07 -3.75 -14.68
CA GLY A 29 -5.33 -4.95 -14.26
C GLY A 29 -3.81 -4.82 -14.39
N LYS A 30 -3.28 -3.62 -14.65
CA LYS A 30 -1.84 -3.35 -14.79
C LYS A 30 -1.13 -3.23 -13.44
N VAL A 31 -1.89 -3.07 -12.36
CA VAL A 31 -1.41 -3.04 -10.98
C VAL A 31 -2.21 -4.04 -10.16
N THR A 32 -1.51 -4.92 -9.44
CA THR A 32 -2.14 -5.88 -8.53
C THR A 32 -1.88 -5.47 -7.09
N LEU A 33 -2.94 -5.29 -6.31
CA LEU A 33 -2.88 -4.99 -4.89
C LEU A 33 -2.77 -6.31 -4.10
N HIS A 34 -1.67 -6.48 -3.38
CA HIS A 34 -1.56 -7.56 -2.40
C HIS A 34 -2.38 -7.20 -1.16
N THR A 35 -3.51 -7.89 -0.99
CA THR A 35 -4.43 -7.63 0.12
C THR A 35 -4.80 -8.93 0.81
N THR A 36 -4.95 -8.87 2.12
CA THR A 36 -5.48 -9.96 2.95
C THR A 36 -6.77 -9.46 3.59
N ARG A 37 -7.85 -10.23 3.47
CA ARG A 37 -9.16 -9.85 4.00
C ARG A 37 -9.41 -10.56 5.32
N TYR A 38 -9.89 -9.81 6.29
CA TYR A 38 -10.34 -10.30 7.59
C TYR A 38 -11.79 -9.87 7.78
N ARG A 39 -12.59 -10.68 8.46
CA ARG A 39 -13.92 -10.22 8.89
C ARG A 39 -13.74 -9.15 9.95
N LEU A 40 -14.66 -8.20 10.03
CA LEU A 40 -14.59 -7.10 10.99
C LEU A 40 -14.59 -7.61 12.44
N GLU A 41 -15.31 -8.71 12.70
CA GLU A 41 -15.29 -9.39 14.00
C GLU A 41 -13.93 -10.01 14.35
N ASP A 42 -13.10 -10.34 13.36
CA ASP A 42 -11.77 -10.94 13.52
C ASP A 42 -10.66 -9.88 13.55
N PHE A 43 -10.96 -8.63 13.93
CA PHE A 43 -9.98 -7.52 13.89
C PHE A 43 -8.71 -7.80 14.72
N GLN A 44 -8.84 -8.53 15.83
CA GLN A 44 -7.70 -8.89 16.67
C GLN A 44 -6.69 -9.74 15.90
N GLN A 45 -7.16 -10.71 15.13
CA GLN A 45 -6.30 -11.56 14.30
C GLN A 45 -5.57 -10.73 13.24
N ALA A 46 -6.23 -9.73 12.64
CA ALA A 46 -5.61 -8.84 11.67
C ALA A 46 -4.45 -8.04 12.28
N LEU A 47 -4.58 -7.61 13.55
CA LEU A 47 -3.53 -6.90 14.28
C LEU A 47 -2.37 -7.83 14.64
N ASP A 48 -2.68 -9.02 15.16
CA ASP A 48 -1.66 -10.00 15.56
C ASP A 48 -0.85 -10.49 14.35
N ASP A 49 -1.50 -10.66 13.19
CA ASP A 49 -0.83 -10.98 11.93
C ASP A 49 0.02 -9.83 11.39
N LEU A 50 -0.43 -8.58 11.58
CA LEU A 50 0.33 -7.40 11.19
C LEU A 50 1.59 -7.26 12.05
N ASP A 51 1.46 -7.37 13.37
CA ASP A 51 2.57 -7.28 14.33
C ASP A 51 3.61 -8.37 14.09
N ALA A 52 3.15 -9.60 13.81
CA ALA A 52 4.02 -10.71 13.48
C ALA A 52 4.59 -10.69 12.03
N GLY A 53 4.30 -9.65 11.25
CA GLY A 53 4.80 -9.51 9.87
C GLY A 53 4.21 -10.53 8.88
N ARG A 54 3.07 -11.16 9.21
CA ARG A 54 2.38 -12.14 8.36
C ARG A 54 1.51 -11.48 7.27
N VAL A 55 1.17 -10.20 7.43
CA VAL A 55 0.41 -9.45 6.42
C VAL A 55 1.32 -9.02 5.28
N ARG A 56 1.19 -9.68 4.13
CA ARG A 56 1.80 -9.19 2.87
C ARG A 56 0.90 -8.13 2.23
N GLY A 57 1.37 -6.89 2.21
CA GLY A 57 0.65 -5.77 1.61
C GLY A 57 -0.32 -5.11 2.59
N ARG A 58 -1.63 -5.17 2.33
CA ARG A 58 -2.64 -4.49 3.17
C ARG A 58 -3.63 -5.47 3.78
N ALA A 59 -3.85 -5.38 5.08
CA ALA A 59 -4.99 -5.99 5.75
C ALA A 59 -6.24 -5.13 5.54
N ILE A 60 -7.36 -5.75 5.14
CA ILE A 60 -8.65 -5.09 4.92
C ILE A 60 -9.69 -5.76 5.81
N LEU A 61 -10.31 -4.99 6.70
CA LEU A 61 -11.46 -5.45 7.47
C LEU A 61 -12.72 -5.32 6.62
N VAL A 62 -13.45 -6.42 6.48
CA VAL A 62 -14.70 -6.51 5.72
C VAL A 62 -15.85 -6.77 6.70
N PRO A 63 -16.98 -6.04 6.63
CA PRO A 63 -18.15 -6.26 7.48
C PRO A 63 -18.70 -7.69 7.42
#